data_AF-A0ABD0QLA6-F1
#
_entry.id   AF-A0ABD0QLA6-F1
#
_cell.length_a   1.000
_cell.length_b   1.000
_cell.length_c   1.000
_cell.angle_alpha   90.00
_cell.angle_beta   90.00
_cell.angle_gamma   90.00
#
_symmetry.space_group_name_H-M   'P 1'
#
loop_
_entity.id
_entity.type
_entity.pdbx_description
1 polymer ?
#
loop_
_entity_poly.entity_id
_entity_poly.type
_entity_poly.pdbx_seq_one_letter_code
_entity_poly.pdbx_strand_id
1 'polypeptide(L)' 'ERDLLKTFKIPLDTFITYLMTLEDHYHADVAYHNNIHAADVTQSTHVLLSTPALE' A
#
# COMPACT_ATOMS: atom_id res chain seq x y z
N GLU A 1 8.42 3.13 9.84
CA GLU A 1 8.35 2.94 8.38
C GLU A 1 8.68 4.17 7.56
N ARG A 2 7.78 5.10 7.17
CA ARG A 2 8.20 6.21 6.28
C ARG A 2 7.66 7.62 6.61
N ASP A 3 6.91 7.76 7.72
CA ASP A 3 6.28 9.01 8.19
C ASP A 3 5.41 9.77 7.15
N LEU A 4 4.95 9.08 6.11
CA LEU A 4 4.28 9.69 4.95
C LEU A 4 3.01 10.46 5.32
N LEU A 5 2.22 9.98 6.29
CA LEU A 5 1.01 10.67 6.72
C LEU A 5 1.33 12.07 7.28
N LYS A 6 2.44 12.21 8.02
CA LYS A 6 2.87 13.51 8.54
C LYS A 6 3.47 14.37 7.43
N THR A 7 4.41 13.81 6.67
CA THR A 7 5.11 14.51 5.58
C THR A 7 4.13 15.15 4.59
N PHE A 8 3.08 14.42 4.22
CA PHE A 8 2.07 14.86 3.26
C PHE A 8 0.78 15.37 3.90
N LYS A 9 0.72 15.47 5.23
CA LYS A 9 -0.45 15.96 5.98
C LYS A 9 -1.74 15.22 5.62
N ILE A 10 -1.65 13.89 5.45
CA ILE A 10 -2.79 13.04 5.10
C ILE A 10 -3.54 12.71 6.40
N PRO A 11 -4.84 13.08 6.53
CA PRO A 11 -5.64 12.67 7.67
C PRO A 11 -5.77 11.15 7.72
N LEU A 12 -5.65 10.55 8.91
CA LEU A 12 -5.70 9.10 9.07
C LEU A 12 -7.01 8.51 8.53
N ASP A 13 -8.15 9.13 8.84
CA ASP A 13 -9.46 8.67 8.39
C ASP A 13 -9.59 8.70 6.87
N THR A 14 -9.01 9.71 6.21
CA THR A 14 -8.95 9.78 4.75
C THR A 14 -8.11 8.65 4.17
N PHE A 15 -6.95 8.36 4.77
CA PHE A 15 -6.07 7.27 4.34
C PHE A 15 -6.75 5.90 4.45
N ILE A 16 -7.36 5.61 5.60
CA ILE A 16 -8.06 4.33 5.82
C ILE A 16 -9.27 4.21 4.90
N THR A 17 -10.08 5.25 4.79
CA THR A 17 -11.25 5.25 3.88
C THR A 17 -10.85 4.97 2.44
N TYR A 18 -9.77 5.61 1.97
CA TYR A 18 -9.24 5.39 0.64
C TYR A 18 -8.75 3.95 0.45
N LEU A 19 -7.96 3.41 1.38
CA LEU A 19 -7.43 2.05 1.27
C LEU A 19 -8.52 0.98 1.34
N MET A 20 -9.53 1.14 2.22
CA MET A 20 -10.68 0.23 2.27
C MET A 20 -11.44 0.23 0.94
N THR A 21 -11.69 1.42 0.38
CA THR A 21 -12.34 1.54 -0.93
C THR A 21 -11.49 0.89 -2.03
N LEU A 22 -10.18 1.13 -2.05
CA LEU A 22 -9.26 0.53 -3.03
C LEU A 22 -9.25 -1.01 -2.93
N GLU A 23 -9.20 -1.54 -1.71
CA GLU A 23 -9.23 -2.97 -1.43
C GLU A 23 -10.53 -3.62 -1.93
N ASP A 24 -11.68 -3.01 -1.66
CA ASP A 24 -13.00 -3.48 -2.13
C ASP A 24 -13.12 -3.54 -3.66
N HIS A 25 -12.30 -2.77 -4.38
CA HIS A 25 -12.28 -2.76 -5.85
C HIS A 25 -11.34 -3.82 -6.45
N TYR A 26 -10.60 -4.58 -5.63
CA TYR A 26 -9.95 -5.80 -6.09
C TYR A 26 -10.95 -6.97 -6.11
N HIS A 27 -10.90 -7.75 -7.17
CA HIS A 27 -11.81 -8.87 -7.37
C HIS A 27 -11.46 -10.05 -6.47
N ALA A 28 -12.30 -10.33 -5.47
CA ALA A 28 -12.10 -11.43 -4.51
C ALA A 28 -12.25 -12.83 -5.15
N ASP A 29 -12.93 -12.93 -6.29
CA ASP A 29 -13.10 -14.17 -7.06
C ASP A 29 -11.92 -14.47 -8.01
N VAL A 30 -10.97 -13.54 -8.13
CA VAL A 30 -9.73 -13.74 -8.90
C VAL A 30 -8.68 -14.41 -8.03
N ALA A 31 -8.17 -15.56 -8.48
CA ALA A 31 -7.24 -16.39 -7.72
C ALA A 31 -5.86 -15.74 -7.45
N TYR A 32 -5.44 -14.76 -8.26
CA TYR A 32 -4.11 -14.14 -8.15
C TYR A 32 -4.14 -12.62 -8.08
N HIS A 33 -4.66 -11.91 -9.09
CA HIS A 33 -4.69 -10.44 -9.14
C HIS A 33 -5.79 -9.84 -8.22
N ASN A 34 -5.67 -10.09 -6.92
CA ASN A 34 -6.54 -9.61 -5.86
C ASN A 34 -5.78 -8.68 -4.89
N ASN A 35 -6.45 -8.26 -3.82
CA ASN A 35 -5.89 -7.40 -2.77
C ASN A 35 -4.66 -8.01 -2.08
N ILE A 36 -4.55 -9.34 -1.95
CA ILE A 36 -3.38 -10.01 -1.37
C ILE A 36 -2.15 -9.76 -2.24
N HIS A 37 -2.27 -9.93 -3.56
CA HIS A 37 -1.17 -9.63 -4.48
C HIS A 37 -0.80 -8.14 -4.46
N ALA A 38 -1.80 -7.25 -4.38
CA ALA A 38 -1.54 -5.81 -4.24
C ALA A 38 -0.75 -5.46 -2.97
N ALA A 39 -1.09 -6.09 -1.84
CA ALA A 39 -0.38 -5.94 -0.58
C ALA A 39 1.05 -6.48 -0.65
N ASP A 40 1.24 -7.65 -1.25
CA ASP A 40 2.56 -8.29 -1.46
C ASP A 40 3.50 -7.41 -2.29
N VAL A 41 3.02 -6.89 -3.44
CA VAL A 41 3.81 -5.98 -4.29
C VAL A 41 4.10 -4.66 -3.60
N THR A 42 3.14 -4.12 -2.83
CA THR A 42 3.33 -2.87 -2.05
C THR A 42 4.41 -3.06 -1.00
N GLN A 43 4.39 -4.18 -0.26
CA GLN A 43 5.39 -4.49 0.76
C GLN A 43 6.77 -4.77 0.13
N SER A 44 6.81 -5.52 -0.97
CA SER A 44 8.04 -5.79 -1.71
C SER A 44 8.69 -4.48 -2.20
N THR A 45 7.90 -3.57 -2.77
CA THR A 45 8.38 -2.26 -3.22
C THR A 45 8.87 -1.42 -2.04
N HIS A 46 8.16 -1.44 -0.91
CA HIS A 46 8.60 -0.77 0.31
C HIS A 46 10.00 -1.23 0.76
N VAL A 47 10.27 -2.54 0.71
CA VAL A 47 11.59 -3.12 1.04
C VAL A 47 12.64 -2.75 -0.01
N LEU A 48 12.32 -2.87 -1.30
CA LEU A 48 13.25 -2.51 -2.38
C LEU A 48 13.67 -1.04 -2.32
N LEU A 49 12.75 -0.14 -1.94
CA LEU A 49 13.03 1.27 -1.70
C LEU A 49 13.91 1.55 -0.46
N SER A 50 14.23 0.53 0.34
CA SER A 50 15.17 0.60 1.47
C SER A 50 16.49 -0.12 1.16
N THR A 51 16.75 -0.44 -0.11
CA THR A 51 18.02 -1.07 -0.51
C THR A 51 19.17 -0.09 -0.28
N PRO A 52 20.27 -0.47 0.41
CA PRO A 52 21.39 0.43 0.70
C PRO A 52 22.05 1.04 -0.54
N ALA A 53 21.93 0.39 -1.70
CA ALA A 53 22.42 0.92 -2.98
C ALA A 53 21.62 2.12 -3.51
N LEU A 54 20.49 2.47 -2.88
CA LEU A 54 19.61 3.59 -3.24
C LEU A 54 19.62 4.72 -2.19
N GLU A 55 20.48 4.62 -1.17
CA GLU A 55 20.72 5.69 -0.18
C GLU A 55 21.81 6.67 -0.64
#